data_AF-A0AAW1GJC7-F1
#
_entry.id   AF-A0AAW1GJC7-F1
#
_cell.length_a   1.000
_cell.length_b   1.000
_cell.length_c   1.000
_cell.angle_alpha   90.00
_cell.angle_beta   90.00
_cell.angle_gamma   90.00
#
_symmetry.space_group_name_H-M   'P 1'
#
loop_
_entity.id
_entity.type
_entity.pdbx_description
1 polymer ?
#
loop_
_entity_poly.entity_id
_entity_poly.type
_entity_poly.pdbx_seq_one_letter_code
_entity_poly.pdbx_strand_id
1 'polypeptide(L)'
;MSNIAKLEFVALDITGKNYLSWVLDAEIHLDAKGLGETIKEGNKTTSHDKAKAMIFLRHHLHDGLKNEYLTVKDPQILWSNLKERYDHQKTVILPNARYDWIHLRLQDFKFVSEYNSAMFRITSQLKLYREKITDMDMLEKTYSTFYANNVVLQTQYREKGFKKYS
;
A
#
# COMPACT_ATOMS: atom_id res chain seq x y z
N MET A 1 30.65 -16.17 2.82
CA MET A 1 29.23 -16.22 2.39
C MET A 1 28.42 -15.41 3.38
N SER A 2 27.95 -14.22 3.00
CA SER A 2 27.11 -13.40 3.86
C SER A 2 25.77 -14.11 4.06
N ASN A 3 25.48 -14.50 5.29
CA ASN A 3 24.17 -14.98 5.69
C ASN A 3 23.23 -13.78 5.65
N ILE A 4 22.73 -13.43 4.46
CA ILE A 4 21.75 -12.35 4.29
C ILE A 4 20.49 -12.89 4.96
N ALA A 5 20.25 -12.48 6.20
CA ALA A 5 19.04 -12.83 6.92
C ALA A 5 17.84 -12.49 6.02
N LYS A 6 16.99 -13.50 5.80
CA LYS A 6 15.83 -13.39 4.93
C LYS A 6 14.86 -12.39 5.57
N LEU A 7 14.56 -11.32 4.85
CA LEU A 7 13.56 -10.34 5.25
C LEU A 7 12.18 -11.01 5.33
N GLU A 8 11.40 -10.63 6.34
CA GLU A 8 10.02 -11.07 6.48
C GLU A 8 9.12 -10.48 5.37
N PHE A 9 9.40 -9.25 4.94
CA PHE A 9 8.72 -8.57 3.84
C PHE A 9 9.68 -7.60 3.12
N VAL A 10 9.23 -7.01 2.02
CA VAL A 10 10.08 -6.14 1.19
C VAL A 10 10.53 -4.92 1.99
N ALA A 11 11.85 -4.66 2.02
CA ALA A 11 12.41 -3.50 2.71
C ALA A 11 11.90 -2.18 2.12
N LEU A 12 11.83 -1.12 2.94
CA LEU A 12 11.48 0.22 2.49
C LEU A 12 12.51 0.71 1.48
N ASP A 13 12.06 0.94 0.25
CA ASP A 13 12.89 1.45 -0.82
C ASP A 13 13.31 2.91 -0.54
N ILE A 14 14.52 3.30 -0.94
CA ILE A 14 15.02 4.65 -0.71
C ILE A 14 14.15 5.73 -1.38
N THR A 15 13.51 5.40 -2.50
CA THR A 15 12.59 6.30 -3.18
C THR A 15 11.25 6.40 -2.48
N GLY A 16 10.94 5.51 -1.53
CA GLY A 16 9.67 5.46 -0.80
C GLY A 16 8.49 4.89 -1.59
N LYS A 17 8.66 4.44 -2.85
CA LYS A 17 7.54 3.97 -3.69
C LYS A 17 6.66 2.90 -3.04
N ASN A 18 7.22 2.08 -2.14
CA ASN A 18 6.53 1.06 -1.37
C ASN A 18 6.25 1.46 0.09
N TYR A 19 6.33 2.75 0.43
CA TYR A 19 6.24 3.23 1.82
C TYR A 19 4.98 2.78 2.53
N LEU A 20 3.81 2.86 1.88
CA LEU A 20 2.56 2.52 2.56
C LEU A 20 2.33 1.02 2.70
N SER A 21 2.75 0.20 1.72
CA SER A 21 2.76 -1.26 1.90
C SER A 21 3.74 -1.65 3.00
N TRP A 22 4.90 -1.01 3.05
CA TRP A 22 5.89 -1.24 4.10
C TRP A 22 5.37 -0.85 5.48
N VAL A 23 4.67 0.29 5.61
CA VAL A 23 4.02 0.71 6.86
C VAL A 23 3.05 -0.35 7.34
N LEU A 24 2.17 -0.82 6.45
CA LEU A 24 1.18 -1.83 6.78
C LEU A 24 1.84 -3.13 7.26
N ASP A 25 2.82 -3.65 6.52
CA ASP A 25 3.53 -4.87 6.89
C ASP A 25 4.30 -4.70 8.21
N ALA A 26 4.98 -3.57 8.40
CA ALA A 26 5.73 -3.27 9.61
C ALA A 26 4.81 -3.16 10.85
N GLU A 27 3.66 -2.49 10.74
CA GLU A 27 2.66 -2.40 11.82
C GLU A 27 2.14 -3.79 12.20
N ILE A 28 1.74 -4.61 11.22
CA ILE A 28 1.25 -5.98 11.47
C ILE A 28 2.30 -6.82 12.19
N HIS A 29 3.56 -6.76 11.75
CA HIS A 29 4.63 -7.53 12.38
C HIS A 29 5.02 -7.02 13.77
N LEU A 30 5.00 -5.70 13.99
CA LEU A 30 5.24 -5.13 15.32
C LEU A 30 4.12 -5.55 16.28
N ASP A 31 2.86 -5.45 15.86
CA ASP A 31 1.70 -5.88 16.65
C ASP A 31 1.76 -7.38 16.98
N ALA A 32 2.06 -8.22 15.99
CA ALA A 32 2.22 -9.67 16.18
C ALA A 32 3.34 -10.02 17.17
N LYS A 33 4.35 -9.16 17.30
CA LYS A 33 5.46 -9.31 18.25
C LYS A 33 5.19 -8.59 19.60
N GLY A 34 4.04 -7.95 19.79
CA GLY A 34 3.73 -7.16 20.98
C GLY A 34 4.52 -5.84 21.09
N LEU A 35 5.05 -5.35 19.97
CA LEU A 35 5.89 -4.16 19.88
C LEU A 35 5.18 -2.94 19.24
N GLY A 36 3.91 -3.05 18.87
CA GLY A 36 3.15 -1.98 18.22
C GLY A 36 3.13 -0.65 18.99
N GLU A 37 3.11 -0.69 20.33
CA GLU A 37 3.16 0.52 21.16
C GLU A 37 4.49 1.29 21.03
N THR A 38 5.58 0.64 20.63
CA THR A 38 6.92 1.25 20.59
C THR A 38 7.04 2.38 19.56
N ILE A 39 6.20 2.37 18.52
CA ILE A 39 6.18 3.39 17.45
C ILE A 39 5.15 4.50 17.69
N LYS A 40 4.35 4.41 18.76
CA LYS A 40 3.32 5.41 19.09
C LYS A 40 3.92 6.56 19.89
N GLU A 41 3.43 7.77 19.65
CA GLU A 41 3.85 8.96 20.38
C GLU A 41 3.51 8.85 21.88
N GLY A 42 4.41 9.33 22.75
CA GLY A 42 4.21 9.30 24.21
C GLY A 42 4.23 7.91 24.85
N ASN A 43 4.65 6.87 24.11
CA ASN A 43 4.70 5.50 24.64
C ASN A 43 5.63 5.38 25.85
N LYS A 44 5.28 4.47 26.78
CA LYS A 44 6.04 4.16 27.99
C LYS A 44 6.69 2.77 27.91
N THR A 45 6.99 2.31 26.69
CA THR A 45 7.57 0.98 26.47
C THR A 45 8.98 0.89 27.03
N THR A 46 9.42 -0.34 27.32
CA THR A 46 10.74 -0.58 27.90
C THR A 46 11.85 -0.29 26.89
N SER A 47 13.05 0.04 27.37
CA SER A 47 14.23 0.21 26.50
C SER A 47 14.55 -1.06 25.69
N HIS A 48 14.27 -2.23 26.26
CA HIS A 48 14.43 -3.53 25.62
C HIS A 48 13.46 -3.72 24.45
N ASP A 49 12.18 -3.37 24.63
CA ASP A 49 11.19 -3.46 23.55
C ASP A 49 11.48 -2.45 22.45
N LYS A 50 11.90 -1.23 22.82
CA LYS A 50 12.38 -0.24 21.86
C LYS A 50 13.57 -0.74 21.05
N ALA A 51 14.53 -1.41 21.68
CA ALA A 51 15.68 -1.99 20.99
C ALA A 51 15.26 -3.10 20.01
N LYS A 52 14.34 -3.98 20.40
CA LYS A 52 13.79 -5.02 19.51
C LYS A 52 13.08 -4.43 18.30
N ALA A 53 12.21 -3.43 18.52
CA ALA A 53 11.52 -2.73 17.45
C ALA A 53 12.53 -2.02 16.52
N MET A 54 13.55 -1.38 17.09
CA MET A 54 14.59 -0.70 16.30
C MET A 54 15.37 -1.68 15.42
N ILE A 55 15.78 -2.83 15.95
CA ILE A 55 16.47 -3.88 15.16
C ILE A 55 15.58 -4.34 14.01
N PHE A 56 14.31 -4.60 14.29
CA PHE A 56 13.33 -5.03 13.29
C PHE A 56 13.13 -3.99 12.19
N LEU A 57 12.86 -2.73 12.57
CA LEU A 57 12.67 -1.63 11.62
C LEU A 57 13.92 -1.45 10.75
N ARG A 58 15.12 -1.38 11.36
CA ARG A 58 16.37 -1.24 10.59
C ARG A 58 16.65 -2.43 9.69
N HIS A 59 16.24 -3.64 10.05
CA HIS A 59 16.41 -4.81 9.17
C HIS A 59 15.65 -4.60 7.85
N HIS A 60 14.48 -3.96 7.92
CA HIS A 60 13.57 -3.73 6.79
C HIS A 60 13.73 -2.35 6.15
N LEU A 61 14.86 -1.67 6.32
CA LEU A 61 15.17 -0.45 5.58
C LEU A 61 16.18 -0.71 4.47
N HIS A 62 16.09 0.04 3.38
CA HIS A 62 17.20 0.17 2.44
C HIS A 62 18.45 0.73 3.13
N ASP A 63 19.64 0.27 2.74
CA ASP A 63 20.91 0.62 3.42
C ASP A 63 21.18 2.12 3.43
N GLY A 64 20.81 2.84 2.37
CA GLY A 64 20.89 4.31 2.34
C GLY A 64 20.10 4.99 3.47
N LEU A 65 18.92 4.47 3.80
CA LEU A 65 18.11 4.99 4.92
C LEU A 65 18.72 4.62 6.27
N LYS A 66 19.34 3.43 6.39
CA LYS A 66 20.07 3.06 7.61
C LYS A 66 21.24 4.00 7.89
N ASN A 67 21.91 4.48 6.85
CA ASN A 67 23.02 5.43 6.96
C ASN A 67 22.51 6.83 7.33
N GLU A 68 21.43 7.28 6.70
CA GLU A 68 20.83 8.59 7.00
C GLU A 68 20.33 8.69 8.44
N TYR A 69 19.66 7.64 8.93
CA TYR A 69 19.13 7.59 10.30
C TYR A 69 20.06 6.85 11.28
N LEU A 70 21.38 6.81 11.01
CA LEU A 70 22.33 6.02 11.80
C LEU A 70 22.34 6.39 13.29
N THR A 71 22.12 7.66 13.61
CA THR A 71 22.14 8.22 14.97
C THR A 71 20.81 8.09 15.71
N VAL A 72 19.73 7.73 15.02
CA VAL A 72 18.40 7.57 15.62
C VAL A 72 18.34 6.25 16.39
N LYS A 73 18.06 6.35 17.70
CA LYS A 73 18.02 5.19 18.62
C LYS A 73 16.62 4.84 19.13
N ASP A 74 15.65 5.74 18.94
CA ASP A 74 14.27 5.51 19.36
C ASP A 74 13.40 5.13 18.14
N PRO A 75 12.68 3.99 18.19
CA PRO A 75 11.86 3.54 17.07
C PRO A 75 10.70 4.49 16.75
N GLN A 76 10.14 5.20 17.74
CA GLN A 76 9.08 6.19 17.50
C GLN A 76 9.60 7.39 16.72
N ILE A 77 10.83 7.85 17.04
CA ILE A 77 11.47 8.94 16.30
C ILE A 77 11.78 8.49 14.87
N LEU A 78 12.34 7.29 14.68
CA LEU A 78 12.58 6.75 13.33
C LEU A 78 11.27 6.68 12.53
N TRP A 79 10.23 6.11 13.13
CA TRP A 79 8.91 5.96 12.50
C TRP A 79 8.34 7.32 12.08
N SER A 80 8.44 8.32 12.94
CA SER A 80 7.95 9.68 12.68
C SER A 80 8.74 10.37 11.57
N ASN A 81 10.07 10.23 11.56
CA ASN A 81 10.93 10.78 10.51
C ASN A 81 10.66 10.15 9.14
N LEU A 82 10.48 8.82 9.09
CA LEU A 82 10.10 8.12 7.85
C LEU A 82 8.72 8.56 7.38
N LYS A 83 7.78 8.74 8.31
CA LYS A 83 6.46 9.29 8.01
C LYS A 83 6.56 10.68 7.44
N GLU A 84 7.19 11.63 8.11
CA GLU A 84 7.37 12.99 7.60
C GLU A 84 8.02 13.00 6.22
N ARG A 85 9.07 12.19 6.03
CA ARG A 85 9.76 12.09 4.76
C ARG A 85 8.87 11.58 3.64
N TYR A 86 8.03 10.57 3.86
CA TYR A 86 7.30 9.91 2.77
C TYR A 86 5.80 10.23 2.73
N ASP A 87 5.25 10.95 3.72
CA ASP A 87 3.84 11.36 3.69
C ASP A 87 3.55 12.34 2.54
N HIS A 88 4.55 13.08 2.06
CA HIS A 88 4.33 13.90 0.86
C HIS A 88 4.08 13.04 -0.39
N GLN A 89 4.47 11.76 -0.42
CA GLN A 89 4.20 10.90 -1.57
C GLN A 89 2.72 10.64 -1.78
N LYS A 90 1.91 10.81 -0.73
CA LYS A 90 0.44 10.85 -0.86
C LYS A 90 0.03 11.87 -1.93
N THR A 91 0.74 13.00 -2.04
CA THR A 91 0.42 14.08 -2.98
C THR A 91 0.72 13.73 -4.44
N VAL A 92 1.55 12.72 -4.71
CA VAL A 92 1.87 12.28 -6.07
C VAL A 92 1.14 10.99 -6.42
N ILE A 93 1.12 10.02 -5.50
CA ILE A 93 0.52 8.71 -5.74
C ILE A 93 -1.01 8.82 -5.82
N LEU A 94 -1.65 9.64 -4.98
CA LEU A 94 -3.11 9.76 -5.01
C LEU A 94 -3.62 10.37 -6.33
N PRO A 95 -3.09 11.50 -6.84
CA PRO A 95 -3.49 12.00 -8.15
C PRO A 95 -3.22 11.01 -9.28
N ASN A 96 -2.11 10.27 -9.24
CA ASN A 96 -1.82 9.24 -10.24
C ASN A 96 -2.83 8.08 -10.16
N ALA A 97 -3.17 7.59 -8.97
CA ALA A 97 -4.18 6.55 -8.82
C ALA A 97 -5.57 7.01 -9.27
N ARG A 98 -5.94 8.27 -9.02
CA ARG A 98 -7.18 8.89 -9.55
C ARG A 98 -7.14 9.00 -11.07
N TYR A 99 -6.01 9.41 -11.63
CA TYR A 99 -5.82 9.48 -13.07
C TYR A 99 -5.95 8.09 -13.70
N ASP A 100 -5.22 7.10 -13.18
CA ASP A 100 -5.31 5.70 -13.60
C ASP A 100 -6.75 5.19 -13.50
N TRP A 101 -7.46 5.49 -12.40
CA TRP A 101 -8.88 5.11 -12.23
C TRP A 101 -9.78 5.73 -13.30
N ILE A 102 -9.64 7.03 -13.59
CA ILE A 102 -10.45 7.70 -14.61
C ILE A 102 -10.19 7.10 -15.99
N HIS A 103 -8.93 6.80 -16.31
CA HIS A 103 -8.52 6.33 -17.64
C HIS A 103 -8.48 4.81 -17.79
N LEU A 104 -8.75 4.04 -16.73
CA LEU A 104 -8.84 2.59 -16.80
C LEU A 104 -9.99 2.17 -17.74
N ARG A 105 -9.70 1.37 -18.76
CA ARG A 105 -10.70 0.81 -19.67
C ARG A 105 -10.43 -0.66 -19.97
N LEU A 106 -11.48 -1.48 -19.97
CA LEU A 106 -11.38 -2.91 -20.28
C LEU A 106 -10.73 -3.17 -21.65
N GLN A 107 -11.04 -2.33 -22.64
CA GLN A 107 -10.50 -2.42 -24.00
C GLN A 107 -8.98 -2.21 -24.12
N ASP A 108 -8.33 -1.59 -23.13
CA ASP A 108 -6.88 -1.34 -23.18
C ASP A 108 -6.06 -2.60 -22.78
N PHE A 109 -6.73 -3.70 -22.41
CA PHE A 109 -6.11 -4.95 -21.97
C PHE A 109 -6.42 -6.10 -22.92
N LYS A 110 -5.46 -7.01 -23.07
CA LYS A 110 -5.63 -8.21 -23.89
C LYS A 110 -6.47 -9.27 -23.18
N PHE A 111 -6.32 -9.38 -21.86
CA PHE A 111 -7.06 -10.35 -21.06
C PHE A 111 -7.81 -9.69 -19.90
N VAL A 112 -8.98 -10.23 -19.56
CA VAL A 112 -9.80 -9.79 -18.42
C VAL A 112 -9.02 -9.89 -17.10
N SER A 113 -8.15 -10.89 -16.96
CA SER A 113 -7.30 -11.05 -15.78
C SER A 113 -6.32 -9.89 -15.59
N GLU A 114 -5.76 -9.34 -16.68
CA GLU A 114 -4.85 -8.19 -16.62
C GLU A 114 -5.60 -6.93 -16.19
N TYR A 115 -6.78 -6.71 -16.79
CA TYR A 115 -7.67 -5.62 -16.38
C TYR A 115 -8.07 -5.73 -14.91
N ASN A 116 -8.47 -6.92 -14.44
CA ASN A 116 -8.82 -7.15 -13.05
C ASN A 116 -7.64 -6.88 -12.12
N SER A 117 -6.43 -7.32 -12.48
CA SER A 117 -5.22 -7.03 -11.73
C SER A 117 -4.95 -5.52 -11.62
N ALA A 118 -5.09 -4.78 -12.73
CA ALA A 118 -4.95 -3.33 -12.74
C ALA A 118 -6.03 -2.63 -11.88
N MET A 119 -7.28 -3.07 -11.99
CA MET A 119 -8.41 -2.61 -11.17
C MET A 119 -8.11 -2.77 -9.67
N PHE A 120 -7.70 -3.97 -9.23
CA PHE A 120 -7.36 -4.22 -7.82
C PHE A 120 -6.16 -3.40 -7.35
N ARG A 121 -5.14 -3.24 -8.19
CA ARG A 121 -3.97 -2.39 -7.87
C ARG A 121 -4.38 -0.95 -7.63
N ILE A 122 -5.12 -0.34 -8.56
CA ILE A 122 -5.55 1.06 -8.49
C ILE A 122 -6.48 1.27 -7.28
N THR A 123 -7.50 0.42 -7.12
CA THR A 123 -8.47 0.57 -6.04
C THR A 123 -7.86 0.33 -4.66
N SER A 124 -6.87 -0.56 -4.54
CA SER A 124 -6.12 -0.73 -3.28
C SER A 124 -5.33 0.52 -2.93
N GLN A 125 -4.69 1.17 -3.91
CA GLN A 125 -4.01 2.46 -3.70
C GLN A 125 -4.99 3.54 -3.25
N LEU A 126 -6.14 3.69 -3.92
CA LEU A 126 -7.17 4.65 -3.53
C LEU A 126 -7.68 4.41 -2.09
N LYS A 127 -7.97 3.15 -1.74
CA LYS A 127 -8.41 2.75 -0.39
C LYS A 127 -7.36 3.04 0.68
N LEU A 128 -6.09 2.81 0.37
CA LEU A 128 -4.95 3.11 1.25
C LEU A 128 -4.85 4.60 1.58
N TYR A 129 -5.25 5.46 0.63
CA TYR A 129 -5.40 6.90 0.81
C TYR A 129 -6.76 7.35 1.34
N ARG A 130 -7.53 6.42 1.92
CA ARG A 130 -8.85 6.65 2.52
C ARG A 130 -9.93 7.10 1.53
N GLU A 131 -9.74 6.85 0.23
CA GLU A 131 -10.85 6.96 -0.71
C GLU A 131 -11.73 5.73 -0.64
N LYS A 132 -13.03 5.95 -0.59
CA LYS A 132 -14.01 4.87 -0.56
C LYS A 132 -14.29 4.44 -1.99
N ILE A 133 -13.75 3.27 -2.37
CA ILE A 133 -14.12 2.57 -3.60
C ILE A 133 -14.83 1.26 -3.23
N THR A 134 -16.06 1.10 -3.69
CA THR A 134 -16.91 -0.06 -3.42
C THR A 134 -16.86 -1.06 -4.57
N ASP A 135 -17.33 -2.29 -4.32
CA ASP A 135 -17.55 -3.28 -5.38
C ASP A 135 -18.47 -2.76 -6.48
N MET A 136 -19.49 -1.99 -6.11
CA MET A 136 -20.42 -1.37 -7.08
C MET A 136 -19.70 -0.38 -7.99
N ASP A 137 -18.78 0.42 -7.44
CA ASP A 137 -17.99 1.36 -8.23
C ASP A 137 -17.08 0.61 -9.23
N MET A 138 -16.49 -0.51 -8.81
CA MET A 138 -15.63 -1.35 -9.67
C MET A 138 -16.44 -2.06 -10.77
N LEU A 139 -17.63 -2.57 -10.44
CA LEU A 139 -18.56 -3.17 -11.40
C LEU A 139 -19.01 -2.14 -12.44
N GLU A 140 -19.48 -0.97 -12.00
CA GLU A 140 -19.93 0.09 -12.91
C GLU A 140 -18.77 0.67 -13.74
N LYS A 141 -17.57 0.78 -13.16
CA LYS A 141 -16.36 1.13 -13.92
C LYS A 141 -16.06 0.12 -15.03
N THR A 142 -16.31 -1.16 -14.77
CA THR A 142 -16.11 -2.22 -15.78
C THR A 142 -17.17 -2.16 -16.87
N TYR A 143 -18.44 -2.02 -16.50
CA TYR A 143 -19.53 -1.93 -17.47
C TYR A 143 -19.41 -0.69 -18.34
N SER A 144 -19.04 0.46 -17.77
CA SER A 144 -18.87 1.72 -18.52
C SER A 144 -17.71 1.72 -19.52
N THR A 145 -16.81 0.72 -19.46
CA THR A 145 -15.64 0.63 -20.35
C THR A 145 -15.76 -0.48 -21.39
N PHE A 146 -16.95 -1.08 -21.52
CA PHE A 146 -17.26 -1.99 -22.63
C PHE A 146 -17.21 -1.23 -23.96
N TYR A 147 -16.82 -1.94 -25.03
CA TYR A 147 -16.88 -1.40 -26.38
C TYR A 147 -18.32 -0.94 -26.73
N ALA A 148 -18.43 0.11 -27.54
CA ALA A 148 -19.71 0.69 -27.93
C ALA A 148 -20.64 -0.30 -28.68
N ASN A 149 -20.08 -1.33 -29.31
CA ASN A 149 -20.87 -2.40 -29.93
C ASN A 149 -21.44 -3.42 -28.92
N ASN A 150 -21.01 -3.38 -27.66
CA ASN A 150 -21.41 -4.30 -26.59
C ASN A 150 -22.42 -3.69 -25.61
N VAL A 151 -23.16 -2.66 -26.02
CA VAL A 151 -24.16 -1.97 -25.17
C VAL A 151 -25.25 -2.93 -24.66
N VAL A 152 -25.68 -3.90 -25.46
CA VAL A 152 -26.67 -4.91 -25.02
C VAL A 152 -26.10 -5.77 -23.89
N LEU A 153 -24.85 -6.23 -24.03
CA LEU A 153 -24.17 -7.03 -23.02
C LEU A 153 -23.98 -6.22 -21.72
N GLN A 154 -23.58 -4.96 -21.84
CA GLN A 154 -23.47 -4.03 -20.71
C GLN A 154 -24.78 -3.97 -19.90
N THR A 155 -25.93 -3.77 -20.57
CA THR A 155 -27.25 -3.73 -19.92
C THR A 155 -27.58 -5.04 -19.23
N GLN A 156 -27.34 -6.18 -19.89
CA GLN A 156 -27.57 -7.51 -19.29
C GLN A 156 -26.77 -7.72 -18.00
N TYR A 157 -25.52 -7.28 -17.95
CA TYR A 157 -24.70 -7.38 -16.75
C TYR A 157 -25.22 -6.49 -15.60
N ARG A 158 -25.71 -5.28 -15.91
CA ARG A 158 -26.35 -4.40 -14.90
C ARG A 158 -27.63 -5.02 -14.36
N GLU A 159 -28.48 -5.58 -15.22
CA GLU A 159 -29.75 -6.23 -14.84
C GLU A 159 -29.55 -7.49 -13.98
N LYS A 160 -28.45 -8.22 -14.17
CA LYS A 160 -28.10 -9.36 -13.31
C LYS A 160 -27.87 -8.98 -11.84
N GLY A 161 -27.63 -7.70 -11.55
CA GLY A 161 -27.62 -7.20 -10.17
C GLY A 161 -26.46 -7.73 -9.31
N PHE A 162 -25.30 -8.02 -9.93
CA PHE A 162 -24.10 -8.42 -9.20
C PHE A 162 -23.74 -7.41 -8.10
N LYS A 163 -23.32 -7.91 -6.94
CA LYS A 163 -23.00 -7.11 -5.75
C LYS A 163 -21.54 -7.11 -5.37
N LYS A 164 -20.76 -8.05 -5.92
CA LYS A 164 -19.35 -8.26 -5.57
C LYS A 164 -18.52 -8.22 -6.84
N TYR A 165 -17.40 -7.50 -6.79
CA TYR A 165 -16.38 -7.56 -7.83
C TYR A 165 -15.45 -8.75 -7.54
N SER A 166 -15.13 -9.54 -8.56
CA SER A 166 -14.31 -10.75 -8.44
C SER A 166 -13.26 -10.82 -9.54
#